data_AF-A0A5D4IVQ8-F1
#
_entry.id   AF-A0A5D4IVQ8-F1
#
_cell.length_a   1.000
_cell.length_b   1.000
_cell.length_c   1.000
_cell.angle_alpha   90.00
_cell.angle_beta   90.00
_cell.angle_gamma   90.00
#
_symmetry.space_group_name_H-M   'P 1'
#
loop_
_entity.id
_entity.type
_entity.pdbx_description
1 polymer ?
#
loop_
_entity_poly.entity_id
_entity_poly.type
_entity_poly.pdbx_seq_one_letter_code
_entity_poly.pdbx_strand_id
1 'polypeptide(L)'
;MLPQHSDIEIAWYASIQQEPNGWKTVTTQFYIQEFSEHIAPLQDAVDLEIATEEENSLLEAWKKYRVLLNRVDTSTAPDIEWPEEPDTM
;
A
#
# COMPACT_ATOMS: atom_id res chain seq x y z
N MET A 1 13.99 -4.94 -5.87
CA MET A 1 14.52 -3.80 -5.08
C MET A 1 13.50 -2.69 -5.23
N LEU A 2 12.71 -2.43 -4.18
CA LEU A 2 11.71 -1.37 -4.19
C LEU A 2 12.39 -0.01 -4.39
N PRO A 3 11.82 0.90 -5.22
CA PRO A 3 12.33 2.26 -5.29
C PRO A 3 12.04 2.95 -3.96
N GLN A 4 13.11 3.26 -3.21
CA GLN A 4 13.02 4.05 -1.99
C GLN A 4 12.79 5.52 -2.34
N HIS A 5 11.57 5.86 -2.75
CA HIS A 5 11.15 7.26 -2.76
C HIS A 5 10.96 7.69 -1.31
N SER A 6 12.00 8.28 -0.75
CA SER A 6 11.98 8.80 0.63
C SER A 6 10.74 9.66 0.85
N ASP A 7 10.20 9.70 2.07
CA ASP A 7 9.02 10.49 2.43
C ASP A 7 9.12 11.96 1.97
N ILE A 8 10.35 12.47 1.83
CA ILE A 8 10.69 13.80 1.33
C ILE A 8 10.31 13.98 -0.15
N GLU A 9 10.57 12.99 -1.01
CA GLU A 9 10.24 13.06 -2.44
C GLU A 9 8.72 13.04 -2.65
N ILE A 10 8.00 12.19 -1.91
CA ILE A 10 6.55 12.08 -1.99
C ILE A 10 5.88 13.36 -1.47
N ALA A 11 6.37 13.93 -0.36
CA ALA A 11 5.90 15.20 0.18
C ALA A 11 6.15 16.37 -0.78
N TRP A 12 7.28 16.37 -1.48
CA TRP A 12 7.60 17.39 -2.48
C TRP A 12 6.62 17.37 -3.66
N TYR A 13 6.31 16.19 -4.19
CA TYR A 13 5.31 16.03 -5.25
C TYR A 13 3.91 16.50 -4.82
N ALA A 14 3.48 16.13 -3.61
CA ALA A 14 2.19 16.57 -3.07
C ALA A 14 2.11 18.09 -2.90
N SER A 15 3.21 18.73 -2.46
CA SER A 15 3.27 20.16 -2.23
C SER A 15 3.19 20.98 -3.53
N ILE A 16 3.64 20.44 -4.67
CA ILE A 16 3.54 21.10 -5.98
C ILE A 16 2.10 21.12 -6.49
N GLN A 17 1.28 20.15 -6.09
CA GLN A 17 -0.11 20.01 -6.55
C GLN A 17 -1.14 20.80 -5.69
N GLN A 18 -0.71 21.52 -4.64
CA GLN A 18 -1.58 22.30 -3.73
C GLN A 18 -2.81 21.52 -3.21
N GLU A 19 -2.64 20.23 -2.94
CA GLU A 19 -3.73 19.41 -2.40
C GLU A 19 -3.68 19.40 -0.86
N PRO A 20 -4.76 19.79 -0.14
CA PRO A 20 -4.77 19.87 1.32
C PRO A 20 -4.56 18.51 2.02
N ASN A 21 -4.76 17.40 1.30
CA ASN A 21 -4.46 16.03 1.73
C ASN A 21 -3.57 15.28 0.73
N GLY A 22 -2.87 16.02 -0.16
CA GLY A 22 -2.21 15.44 -1.33
C GLY A 22 -1.26 14.32 -0.99
N TRP A 23 -0.55 14.45 0.11
CA TRP A 23 0.42 13.47 0.56
C TRP A 23 -0.21 12.11 0.91
N LYS A 24 -1.42 12.08 1.50
CA LYS A 24 -2.17 10.84 1.74
C LYS A 24 -2.59 10.20 0.42
N THR A 25 -3.02 11.01 -0.55
CA THR A 25 -3.43 10.52 -1.87
C THR A 25 -2.25 9.93 -2.62
N VAL A 26 -1.11 10.63 -2.71
CA VAL A 26 0.06 10.15 -3.49
C VAL A 26 0.75 8.97 -2.83
N THR A 27 0.88 8.93 -1.49
CA THR A 27 1.41 7.75 -0.77
C THR A 27 0.50 6.56 -0.97
N THR A 28 -0.81 6.71 -0.72
CA THR A 28 -1.77 5.62 -0.87
C THR A 28 -1.83 5.11 -2.31
N GLN A 29 -1.81 5.99 -3.32
CA GLN A 29 -1.78 5.61 -4.74
C GLN A 29 -0.51 4.85 -5.10
N PHE A 30 0.65 5.33 -4.64
CA PHE A 30 1.93 4.67 -4.87
C PHE A 30 1.96 3.26 -4.28
N TYR A 31 1.63 3.13 -2.99
CA TYR A 31 1.57 1.82 -2.36
C TYR A 31 0.54 0.93 -3.05
N ILE A 32 -0.65 1.47 -3.39
CA ILE A 32 -1.67 0.73 -4.15
C ILE A 32 -1.11 0.16 -5.44
N GLN A 33 -0.31 0.92 -6.17
CA GLN A 33 0.26 0.47 -7.42
C GLN A 33 1.27 -0.66 -7.19
N GLU A 34 2.21 -0.51 -6.26
CA GLU A 34 3.23 -1.52 -5.95
C GLU A 34 2.61 -2.85 -5.55
N PHE A 35 1.66 -2.86 -4.60
CA PHE A 35 1.05 -4.12 -4.18
C PHE A 35 -0.06 -4.63 -5.10
N SER A 36 -0.60 -3.82 -6.02
CA SER A 36 -1.56 -4.31 -7.02
C SER A 36 -0.94 -5.38 -7.92
N GLU A 37 0.38 -5.31 -8.17
CA GLU A 37 1.11 -6.33 -8.93
C GLU A 37 1.14 -7.70 -8.23
N HIS A 38 1.09 -7.70 -6.88
CA HIS A 38 1.01 -8.92 -6.07
C HIS A 38 -0.42 -9.37 -5.82
N ILE A 39 -1.36 -8.44 -5.60
CA ILE A 39 -2.77 -8.75 -5.35
C ILE A 39 -3.45 -9.33 -6.59
N ALA A 40 -3.11 -8.86 -7.79
CA ALA A 40 -3.74 -9.32 -9.03
C ALA A 40 -3.65 -10.85 -9.23
N PRO A 41 -2.46 -11.49 -9.22
CA PRO A 41 -2.36 -12.94 -9.39
C PRO A 41 -3.01 -13.73 -8.24
N LEU A 42 -2.96 -13.21 -7.00
CA LEU A 42 -3.64 -13.83 -5.86
C LEU A 42 -5.17 -13.78 -6.02
N GLN A 43 -5.69 -12.66 -6.50
CA GLN A 43 -7.12 -12.50 -6.76
C GLN A 43 -7.55 -13.36 -7.95
N ASP A 44 -6.74 -13.45 -9.01
CA ASP A 44 -6.99 -14.35 -10.13
C ASP A 44 -7.04 -15.82 -9.68
N ALA A 45 -6.13 -16.25 -8.80
CA ALA A 45 -6.14 -17.61 -8.25
C ALA A 45 -7.41 -17.89 -7.43
N VAL A 46 -7.89 -16.90 -6.65
CA VAL A 46 -9.13 -17.00 -5.88
C VAL A 46 -10.35 -17.04 -6.80
N ASP A 47 -10.39 -16.17 -7.81
CA ASP A 47 -11.48 -16.09 -8.78
C ASP A 47 -11.57 -17.34 -9.66
N LEU A 48 -10.43 -18.00 -9.91
CA LEU A 48 -10.33 -19.29 -10.59
C LEU A 48 -10.56 -20.50 -9.66
N GLU A 49 -10.79 -20.28 -8.36
CA GLU A 49 -10.93 -21.31 -7.32
C GLU A 49 -9.71 -22.27 -7.23
N ILE A 50 -8.54 -21.83 -7.68
CA ILE A 50 -7.27 -22.57 -7.61
C ILE A 50 -6.33 -22.07 -6.51
N ALA A 51 -6.72 -21.00 -5.81
CA ALA A 51 -5.94 -20.43 -4.72
C ALA A 51 -5.71 -21.43 -3.60
N THR A 52 -4.46 -21.54 -3.21
CA THR A 52 -4.01 -22.22 -2.01
C THR A 52 -4.47 -21.49 -0.75
N GLU A 53 -4.45 -22.17 0.39
CA GLU A 53 -4.75 -21.56 1.69
C GLU A 53 -3.75 -20.44 2.05
N GLU A 54 -2.51 -20.57 1.59
CA GLU A 54 -1.44 -19.57 1.72
C GLU A 54 -1.76 -18.31 0.91
N GLU A 55 -2.13 -18.45 -0.37
CA GLU A 55 -2.50 -17.33 -1.23
C GLU A 55 -3.75 -16.59 -0.73
N ASN A 56 -4.74 -17.32 -0.20
CA ASN A 56 -5.91 -16.72 0.44
C ASN A 56 -5.51 -15.90 1.69
N SER A 57 -4.64 -16.46 2.53
CA SER A 57 -4.14 -15.79 3.72
C SER A 57 -3.34 -14.54 3.37
N LEU A 58 -2.54 -14.61 2.30
CA LEU A 58 -1.75 -13.48 1.79
C LEU A 58 -2.66 -12.38 1.21
N LEU A 59 -3.69 -12.75 0.44
CA LEU A 59 -4.69 -11.82 -0.09
C LEU A 59 -5.46 -11.11 1.03
N GLU A 60 -5.82 -11.83 2.10
CA GLU A 60 -6.41 -11.21 3.29
C GLU A 60 -5.46 -10.25 3.99
N ALA A 61 -4.18 -10.61 4.13
CA ALA A 61 -3.17 -9.76 4.74
C ALA A 61 -3.00 -8.46 3.95
N TRP A 62 -2.95 -8.54 2.62
CA TRP A 62 -2.93 -7.37 1.73
C TRP A 62 -4.20 -6.51 1.86
N LYS A 63 -5.38 -7.12 1.96
CA LYS A 63 -6.65 -6.38 2.19
C LYS A 63 -6.65 -5.68 3.54
N LYS A 64 -6.14 -6.32 4.60
CA LYS A 64 -5.98 -5.71 5.94
C LYS A 64 -4.99 -4.56 5.90
N TYR A 65 -3.83 -4.76 5.26
CA TYR A 65 -2.81 -3.73 5.06
C TYR A 65 -3.38 -2.48 4.38
N ARG A 66 -4.13 -2.63 3.28
CA ARG A 66 -4.80 -1.51 2.59
C ARG A 66 -5.74 -0.71 3.50
N VAL A 67 -6.52 -1.41 4.33
CA VAL A 67 -7.45 -0.77 5.27
C VAL A 67 -6.70 -0.03 6.37
N LEU A 68 -5.62 -0.62 6.88
CA LEU A 68 -4.73 0.02 7.86
C LEU A 68 -4.07 1.26 7.27
N LEU A 69 -3.51 1.16 6.06
CA LEU A 69 -2.88 2.27 5.33
C LEU A 69 -3.84 3.45 5.14
N ASN A 70 -5.10 3.19 4.76
CA ASN A 70 -6.12 4.25 4.64
C ASN A 70 -6.49 4.88 6.01
N ARG A 71 -6.29 4.14 7.11
CA ARG A 71 -6.54 4.60 8.48
C ARG A 71 -5.32 5.24 9.14
N VAL A 72 -4.12 5.10 8.59
CA VAL A 72 -2.91 5.74 9.12
C VAL A 72 -3.18 7.23 9.28
N ASP A 73 -3.05 7.70 10.51
CA ASP A 73 -3.12 9.12 10.80
C ASP A 73 -1.83 9.74 10.31
N THR A 74 -2.09 10.77 9.55
CA THR A 74 -1.21 11.41 8.64
C THR A 74 -0.75 12.75 9.28
N SER A 75 -1.49 13.21 10.29
CA SER A 75 -1.16 14.43 11.03
C SER A 75 0.12 14.31 11.90
N THR A 76 0.67 13.11 12.09
CA THR A 76 1.86 12.87 12.93
C THR A 76 3.19 12.89 12.17
N ALA A 77 3.19 13.27 10.90
CA ALA A 77 4.40 13.41 10.10
C ALA A 77 5.46 14.28 10.80
N PRO A 78 6.75 13.88 10.83
CA PRO A 78 7.36 12.77 10.08
C PRO A 78 7.37 11.41 10.82
N ASP A 79 6.84 11.32 12.04
CA ASP A 79 6.89 10.12 12.89
C ASP A 79 5.63 9.27 12.66
N ILE A 80 5.49 8.75 11.44
CA ILE A 80 4.34 7.95 11.02
C ILE A 80 4.72 6.47 11.13
N GLU A 81 3.97 5.72 11.93
CA GLU A 81 4.07 4.27 11.95
C GLU A 81 3.29 3.69 10.77
N TRP A 82 4.02 3.38 9.71
CA TRP A 82 3.46 2.62 8.60
C TRP A 82 3.27 1.15 9.02
N PRO A 83 2.14 0.51 8.65
CA PRO A 83 1.99 -0.92 8.85
C PRO A 83 3.09 -1.68 8.09
N GLU A 84 3.46 -2.87 8.57
CA GLU A 84 4.41 -3.73 7.85
C GLU A 84 3.74 -4.38 6.63
N GLU A 85 4.47 -4.42 5.52
CA GLU A 85 4.03 -5.13 4.33
C GLU A 85 3.94 -6.65 4.61
N PRO A 86 2.89 -7.33 4.16
CA PRO A 86 2.80 -8.77 4.32
C PRO A 86 3.87 -9.47 3.47
N ASP A 87 4.52 -10.46 4.08
CA ASP A 87 5.65 -11.17 3.46
C ASP A 87 5.19 -11.93 2.21
N THR A 88 5.73 -11.54 1.05
CA THR A 88 5.51 -12.21 -0.23
C THR A 88 6.56 -13.31 -0.39
N MET A 89 6.44 -14.37 0.40
CA MET A 89 7.31 -15.56 0.30
C MET A 89 7.09 -16.33 -1.00
#